data_AF-A0A6G6K2J6-F1
#
_entry.id   AF-A0A6G6K2J6-F1
#
_cell.length_a   1.000
_cell.length_b   1.000
_cell.length_c   1.000
_cell.angle_alpha   90.00
_cell.angle_beta   90.00
_cell.angle_gamma   90.00
#
_symmetry.space_group_name_H-M   'P 1'
#
loop_
_entity.id
_entity.type
_entity.pdbx_description
1 polymer ?
#
loop_
_entity_poly.entity_id
_entity_poly.type
_entity_poly.pdbx_seq_one_letter_code
_entity_poly.pdbx_strand_id
1 'polypeptide(L)'
;MMNSRKPTLSALLLLAFAFAALFGPSRSEATSLGMFTVKMPLYLHGSDGDPLIEIADVPFVSSYASPEGTYAAITKSFTPPTDGSWKDKEDVNIASVYGIKVEATEDGEGDVSHLIITVNATTAKAPEDYPFTVQQVTDAVVTCVRLMTPIRPADEQKVTVKVLEPVKKK
;
A
#
# COMPACT_ATOMS: atom_id res chain seq x y z
N MET A 1 -10.81 -70.43 -7.69
CA MET A 1 -9.62 -69.70 -8.20
C MET A 1 -10.01 -68.23 -8.38
N MET A 2 -9.57 -67.34 -7.49
CA MET A 2 -9.89 -65.90 -7.53
C MET A 2 -8.62 -65.13 -7.91
N ASN A 3 -8.62 -64.52 -9.09
CA ASN A 3 -7.52 -63.70 -9.60
C ASN A 3 -7.55 -62.31 -8.95
N SER A 4 -6.67 -62.12 -7.96
CA SER A 4 -6.37 -60.82 -7.37
C SER A 4 -5.58 -59.96 -8.35
N ARG A 5 -6.25 -59.05 -9.07
CA ARG A 5 -5.59 -58.01 -9.89
C ARG A 5 -5.02 -56.93 -8.97
N LYS A 6 -3.69 -56.84 -8.90
CA LYS A 6 -2.99 -55.74 -8.22
C LYS A 6 -3.19 -54.45 -9.01
N PRO A 7 -3.51 -53.30 -8.37
CA PRO A 7 -3.60 -52.03 -9.07
C PRO A 7 -2.24 -51.66 -9.65
N THR A 8 -2.24 -51.27 -10.93
CA THR A 8 -1.04 -50.90 -11.68
C THR A 8 -0.46 -49.59 -11.12
N LEU A 9 0.87 -49.52 -11.04
CA LEU A 9 1.64 -48.41 -10.47
C LEU A 9 1.19 -47.02 -10.98
N SER A 10 0.70 -46.94 -12.23
CA SER A 10 0.17 -45.72 -12.86
C SER A 10 -1.08 -45.15 -12.17
N ALA A 11 -1.94 -45.99 -11.61
CA ALA A 11 -3.16 -45.52 -10.92
C ALA A 11 -2.83 -44.84 -9.59
N LEU A 12 -1.81 -45.32 -8.88
CA LEU A 12 -1.31 -44.72 -7.64
C LEU A 12 -0.60 -43.39 -7.89
N LEU A 13 0.14 -43.27 -9.00
CA LEU A 13 0.83 -42.04 -9.37
C LEU A 13 -0.14 -40.92 -9.78
N LEU A 14 -1.20 -41.26 -10.53
CA LEU A 14 -2.27 -40.32 -10.89
C LEU A 14 -3.06 -39.86 -9.65
N LEU A 15 -3.29 -40.74 -8.68
CA LEU A 15 -3.93 -40.38 -7.41
C LEU A 15 -3.07 -39.41 -6.59
N ALA A 16 -1.75 -39.63 -6.53
CA ALA A 16 -0.81 -38.78 -5.81
C ALA A 16 -0.70 -37.37 -6.44
N PHE A 17 -0.71 -37.26 -7.77
CA PHE A 17 -0.74 -35.97 -8.47
C PHE A 17 -2.06 -35.22 -8.26
N ALA A 18 -3.20 -35.92 -8.28
CA ALA A 18 -4.50 -35.33 -7.98
C ALA A 18 -4.58 -34.81 -6.53
N PHE A 19 -3.97 -35.54 -5.58
CA PHE A 19 -3.90 -35.11 -4.18
C PHE A 19 -2.99 -33.89 -4.01
N ALA A 20 -1.82 -33.84 -4.66
CA ALA A 20 -0.94 -32.68 -4.60
C ALA A 20 -1.57 -31.41 -5.21
N ALA A 21 -2.43 -31.54 -6.22
CA ALA A 21 -3.15 -30.41 -6.82
C ALA A 21 -4.32 -29.90 -5.96
N LEU A 22 -4.95 -30.77 -5.16
CA LEU A 22 -6.08 -30.40 -4.28
C LEU A 22 -5.64 -29.85 -2.91
N PHE A 23 -4.42 -30.19 -2.48
CA PHE A 23 -3.83 -29.72 -1.21
C PHE A 23 -2.73 -28.67 -1.41
N GLY A 24 -2.61 -28.11 -2.61
CA GLY A 24 -1.81 -26.91 -2.82
C GLY A 24 -2.36 -25.78 -1.96
N PRO A 25 -1.53 -25.08 -1.16
CA PRO A 25 -2.00 -23.97 -0.34
C PRO A 25 -2.51 -22.86 -1.27
N SER A 26 -3.82 -22.80 -1.43
CA SER A 26 -4.50 -21.69 -2.08
C SER A 26 -4.48 -20.52 -1.10
N ARG A 27 -3.41 -19.73 -1.11
CA ARG A 27 -3.39 -18.41 -0.47
C ARG A 27 -4.25 -17.47 -1.31
N SER A 28 -5.57 -17.66 -1.24
CA SER A 28 -6.52 -16.71 -1.80
C SER A 28 -6.72 -15.61 -0.76
N GLU A 29 -5.96 -14.52 -0.86
CA GLU A 29 -6.28 -13.32 -0.11
C GLU A 29 -7.56 -12.72 -0.69
N ALA A 30 -8.60 -12.62 0.16
CA ALA A 30 -9.89 -12.10 -0.26
C ALA A 30 -9.79 -10.58 -0.46
N THR A 31 -9.83 -10.15 -1.71
CA THR A 31 -10.03 -8.75 -2.08
C THR A 31 -11.44 -8.33 -1.65
N SER A 32 -11.54 -7.46 -0.66
CA SER A 32 -12.82 -6.91 -0.20
C SER A 32 -12.99 -5.52 -0.78
N LEU A 33 -14.11 -5.27 -1.47
CA LEU A 33 -14.50 -3.91 -1.84
C LEU A 33 -14.89 -3.17 -0.56
N GLY A 34 -14.09 -2.17 -0.19
CA GLY A 34 -14.30 -1.37 1.01
C GLY A 34 -14.23 0.12 0.69
N MET A 35 -14.96 0.89 1.49
CA MET A 35 -14.81 2.35 1.57
C MET A 35 -14.21 2.66 2.93
N PHE A 36 -13.11 3.40 2.95
CA PHE A 36 -12.43 3.83 4.17
C PHE A 36 -11.84 5.22 3.98
N THR A 37 -11.43 5.83 5.08
CA THR A 37 -10.79 7.14 5.08
C THR A 37 -9.28 6.97 5.17
N VAL A 38 -8.53 7.74 4.39
CA VAL A 38 -7.07 7.72 4.34
C VAL A 38 -6.53 9.11 4.62
N LYS A 39 -5.50 9.21 5.46
CA LYS A 39 -4.72 10.44 5.61
C LYS A 39 -3.86 10.64 4.36
N MET A 40 -4.10 11.71 3.62
CA MET A 40 -3.29 12.09 2.44
C MET A 40 -2.62 13.44 2.65
N PRO A 41 -1.37 13.62 2.17
CA PRO A 41 -0.73 14.93 2.11
C PRO A 41 -1.21 15.68 0.86
N LEU A 42 -1.96 16.75 1.06
CA LEU A 42 -2.58 17.55 0.01
C LEU A 42 -1.89 18.91 -0.13
N TYR A 43 -1.80 19.39 -1.36
CA TYR A 43 -1.36 20.74 -1.67
C TYR A 43 -2.13 21.28 -2.87
N LEU A 44 -2.77 22.45 -2.68
CA LEU A 44 -3.45 23.17 -3.74
C LEU A 44 -2.47 24.09 -4.46
N HIS A 45 -1.84 23.57 -5.51
CA HIS A 45 -0.93 24.35 -6.35
C HIS A 45 -1.66 25.53 -7.01
N GLY A 46 -1.05 26.72 -6.97
CA GLY A 46 -1.64 27.95 -7.52
C GLY A 46 -2.71 28.62 -6.65
N SER A 47 -2.92 28.16 -5.41
CA SER A 47 -3.72 28.89 -4.43
C SER A 47 -2.97 30.15 -3.94
N ASP A 48 -3.67 31.26 -3.72
CA ASP A 48 -3.10 32.53 -3.21
C ASP A 48 -2.62 32.45 -1.74
N GLY A 49 -2.73 31.29 -1.10
CA GLY A 49 -2.27 31.05 0.27
C GLY A 49 -0.80 30.70 0.38
N ASP A 50 -0.28 30.70 1.61
CA ASP A 50 1.07 30.21 1.90
C ASP A 50 1.22 28.74 1.49
N PRO A 51 2.38 28.33 0.95
CA PRO A 51 2.60 26.95 0.57
C PRO A 51 2.65 26.04 1.80
N LEU A 52 1.55 25.32 2.04
CA LEU A 52 1.40 24.37 3.14
C LEU A 52 0.98 23.00 2.61
N ILE A 53 1.64 21.94 3.09
CA ILE A 53 1.14 20.56 2.92
C ILE A 53 0.10 20.31 4.00
N GLU A 54 -1.16 20.15 3.61
CA GLU A 54 -2.27 19.81 4.50
C GLU A 54 -2.43 18.30 4.61
N ILE A 55 -2.53 17.75 5.82
CA ILE A 55 -2.85 16.33 6.00
C ILE A 55 -4.35 16.20 6.27
N ALA A 56 -5.09 15.69 5.29
CA ALA A 56 -6.54 15.61 5.35
C ALA A 56 -7.05 14.17 5.28
N ASP A 57 -8.27 13.99 5.78
CA ASP A 57 -9.05 12.75 5.66
C ASP A 57 -9.72 12.69 4.29
N VAL A 58 -9.29 11.74 3.45
CA VAL A 58 -9.83 11.54 2.10
C VAL A 58 -10.58 10.22 2.04
N PRO A 59 -11.86 10.20 1.60
CA PRO A 59 -12.58 8.95 1.37
C PRO A 59 -11.96 8.21 0.17
N PHE A 60 -11.63 6.95 0.37
CA PHE A 60 -11.01 6.10 -0.64
C PHE A 60 -11.82 4.81 -0.79
N VAL A 61 -12.06 4.43 -2.04
CA VAL A 61 -12.72 3.16 -2.40
C VAL A 61 -11.65 2.25 -2.98
N SER A 62 -11.54 1.06 -2.42
CA SER A 62 -10.51 0.10 -2.82
C SER A 62 -11.07 -1.30 -2.82
N SER A 63 -10.63 -2.11 -3.77
CA SER A 63 -10.82 -3.56 -3.77
C SER A 63 -9.58 -4.32 -3.28
N TYR A 64 -8.54 -3.62 -2.81
CA TYR A 64 -7.30 -4.24 -2.35
C TYR A 64 -7.44 -4.81 -0.92
N ALA A 65 -6.66 -5.84 -0.61
CA ALA A 65 -6.60 -6.41 0.73
C ALA A 65 -5.83 -5.49 1.69
N SER A 66 -6.22 -5.50 2.97
CA SER A 66 -5.42 -4.92 4.03
C SER A 66 -4.22 -5.83 4.32
N PRO A 67 -3.03 -5.28 4.65
CA PRO A 67 -2.71 -3.86 4.84
C PRO A 67 -2.33 -3.11 3.55
N GLU A 68 -2.00 -3.83 2.47
CA GLU A 68 -1.46 -3.26 1.23
C GLU A 68 -2.32 -2.12 0.68
N GLY A 69 -3.62 -2.38 0.54
CA GLY A 69 -4.59 -1.43 -0.01
C GLY A 69 -4.74 -0.15 0.80
N THR A 70 -4.59 -0.23 2.11
CA THR A 70 -4.80 0.90 3.03
C THR A 70 -3.65 1.89 2.94
N TYR A 71 -2.41 1.40 2.98
CA TYR A 71 -1.22 2.26 2.97
C TYR A 71 -0.85 2.72 1.57
N ALA A 72 -1.06 1.89 0.55
CA ALA A 72 -0.83 2.30 -0.84
C ALA A 72 -1.80 3.42 -1.28
N ALA A 73 -2.96 3.56 -0.63
CA ALA A 73 -3.91 4.63 -0.91
C ALA A 73 -3.36 6.02 -0.56
N ILE A 74 -2.45 6.14 0.42
CA ILE A 74 -1.85 7.41 0.85
C ILE A 74 -1.19 8.15 -0.32
N THR A 75 -0.68 7.42 -1.31
CA THR A 75 0.05 7.98 -2.45
C THR A 75 -0.70 7.87 -3.77
N LYS A 76 -2.02 7.62 -3.75
CA LYS A 76 -2.84 7.62 -4.97
C LYS A 76 -3.25 9.03 -5.34
N SER A 77 -3.31 9.30 -6.65
CA SER A 77 -3.81 10.57 -7.15
C SER A 77 -5.17 10.90 -6.56
N PHE A 78 -5.35 12.14 -6.15
CA PHE A 78 -6.61 12.63 -5.63
C PHE A 78 -6.96 13.97 -6.27
N THR A 79 -8.13 14.01 -6.90
CA THR A 79 -8.71 15.23 -7.46
C THR A 79 -10.04 15.46 -6.76
N PRO A 80 -10.15 16.48 -5.88
CA PRO A 80 -11.37 16.79 -5.18
C PRO A 80 -12.55 17.04 -6.13
N PRO A 81 -13.78 16.65 -5.73
CA PRO A 81 -14.98 17.05 -6.44
C PRO A 81 -15.12 18.58 -6.40
N THR A 82 -15.48 19.18 -7.52
CA THR A 82 -15.65 20.63 -7.67
C THR A 82 -17.03 20.93 -8.27
N ASP A 83 -17.58 22.08 -7.89
CA ASP A 83 -18.78 22.68 -8.46
C ASP A 83 -18.55 23.38 -9.82
N GLY A 84 -17.32 23.28 -10.35
CA GLY A 84 -16.92 23.91 -11.62
C GLY A 84 -16.17 25.25 -11.46
N SER A 85 -15.99 25.73 -10.22
CA SER A 85 -15.14 26.88 -9.92
C SER A 85 -13.65 26.62 -10.19
N TRP A 86 -13.24 25.35 -10.21
CA TRP A 86 -11.86 24.96 -10.41
C TRP A 86 -11.57 24.79 -11.90
N LYS A 87 -10.73 25.66 -12.46
CA LYS A 87 -10.41 25.70 -13.90
C LYS A 87 -9.69 24.45 -14.38
N ASP A 88 -8.67 24.02 -13.64
CA ASP A 88 -7.81 22.90 -14.00
C ASP A 88 -7.86 21.85 -12.89
N LYS A 89 -8.58 20.75 -13.16
CA LYS A 89 -8.72 19.63 -12.22
C LYS A 89 -7.41 18.85 -12.20
N GLU A 90 -6.58 19.10 -11.21
CA GLU A 90 -5.29 18.45 -11.06
C GLU A 90 -5.25 17.49 -9.86
N ASP A 91 -4.20 16.68 -9.82
CA ASP A 91 -3.89 15.83 -8.67
C ASP A 91 -3.32 16.71 -7.56
N VAL A 92 -4.02 16.78 -6.42
CA VAL A 92 -3.60 17.57 -5.27
C VAL A 92 -2.91 16.74 -4.20
N ASN A 93 -2.83 15.42 -4.37
CA ASN A 93 -2.03 14.58 -3.50
C ASN A 93 -0.54 14.75 -3.87
N ILE A 94 0.19 15.49 -3.05
CA ILE A 94 1.58 15.82 -3.35
C ILE A 94 2.50 14.58 -3.35
N ALA A 95 2.13 13.51 -2.64
CA ALA A 95 2.89 12.27 -2.67
C ALA A 95 2.84 11.60 -4.05
N SER A 96 1.66 11.60 -4.67
CA SER A 96 1.44 11.10 -6.03
C SER A 96 2.18 11.95 -7.06
N VAL A 97 2.04 13.27 -6.96
CA VAL A 97 2.71 14.25 -7.83
C VAL A 97 4.24 14.11 -7.79
N TYR A 98 4.83 13.88 -6.62
CA TYR A 98 6.28 13.71 -6.46
C TYR A 98 6.76 12.30 -6.80
N GLY A 99 5.85 11.36 -7.09
CA GLY A 99 6.17 9.97 -7.42
C GLY A 99 6.66 9.14 -6.24
N ILE A 100 6.22 9.46 -5.02
CA ILE A 100 6.49 8.67 -3.80
C ILE A 100 5.48 7.52 -3.75
N LYS A 101 5.93 6.34 -3.32
CA LYS A 101 5.07 5.16 -3.16
C LYS A 101 5.11 4.67 -1.72
N VAL A 102 3.99 4.13 -1.26
CA VAL A 102 3.91 3.41 0.01
C VAL A 102 3.44 1.99 -0.25
N GLU A 103 4.15 1.04 0.34
CA GLU A 103 3.83 -0.38 0.29
C GLU A 103 3.82 -0.91 1.73
N ALA A 104 2.92 -1.84 2.02
CA ALA A 104 2.84 -2.48 3.33
C ALA A 104 2.76 -3.99 3.16
N THR A 105 3.54 -4.70 3.96
CA THR A 105 3.58 -6.15 4.00
C THR A 105 3.50 -6.61 5.44
N GLU A 106 2.75 -7.68 5.69
CA GLU A 106 2.84 -8.40 6.95
C GLU A 106 3.90 -9.50 6.81
N ASP A 107 4.89 -9.45 7.70
CA ASP A 107 5.82 -10.53 7.95
C ASP A 107 5.50 -11.09 9.33
N GLY A 108 5.67 -12.40 9.52
CA GLY A 108 5.34 -13.06 10.78
C GLY A 108 6.50 -13.91 11.24
N GLU A 109 7.06 -13.60 12.41
CA GLU A 109 8.06 -14.45 13.05
C GLU A 109 7.52 -14.89 14.42
N GLY A 110 7.03 -16.14 14.50
CA GLY A 110 6.41 -16.69 15.71
C GLY A 110 4.95 -16.23 15.90
N ASP A 111 4.59 -15.90 17.14
CA ASP A 111 3.21 -15.55 17.54
C ASP A 111 2.85 -14.07 17.36
N VAL A 112 3.81 -13.21 16.98
CA VAL A 112 3.59 -11.76 16.86
C VAL A 112 3.57 -11.34 15.39
N SER A 113 2.51 -10.62 14.99
CA SER A 113 2.41 -10.03 13.66
C SER A 113 3.40 -8.87 13.49
N HIS A 114 4.15 -8.81 12.38
CA HIS A 114 5.07 -7.73 12.07
C HIS A 114 4.62 -6.98 10.81
N LEU A 115 4.05 -5.80 10.99
CA LEU A 115 3.69 -4.91 9.90
C LEU A 115 4.92 -4.08 9.46
N ILE A 116 5.36 -4.29 8.23
CA ILE A 116 6.47 -3.56 7.60
C ILE A 116 5.88 -2.61 6.57
N ILE A 117 6.05 -1.31 6.78
CA ILE A 117 5.56 -0.25 5.88
C ILE A 117 6.78 0.41 5.25
N THR A 118 6.85 0.40 3.92
CA THR A 118 7.95 0.98 3.16
C THR A 118 7.47 2.23 2.44
N VAL A 119 8.04 3.38 2.79
CA VAL A 119 7.90 4.64 2.06
C VAL A 119 9.06 4.76 1.08
N ASN A 120 8.76 4.59 -0.21
CA ASN A 120 9.75 4.58 -1.28
C ASN A 120 9.76 5.92 -2.02
N ALA A 121 10.80 6.71 -1.79
CA ALA A 121 11.08 7.97 -2.47
C ALA A 121 12.26 7.87 -3.45
N THR A 122 12.75 6.67 -3.77
CA THR A 122 13.97 6.47 -4.59
C THR A 122 13.88 7.10 -5.98
N THR A 123 12.67 7.10 -6.57
CA THR A 123 12.38 7.70 -7.88
C THR A 123 11.73 9.08 -7.79
N ALA A 124 11.54 9.60 -6.57
CA ALA A 124 10.79 10.81 -6.36
C ALA A 124 11.53 12.05 -6.87
N LYS A 125 10.79 12.99 -7.45
CA LYS A 125 11.31 14.22 -8.03
C LYS A 125 10.34 15.36 -7.73
N ALA A 126 10.90 16.51 -7.35
CA ALA A 126 10.12 17.73 -7.28
C ALA A 126 9.75 18.17 -8.71
N PRO A 127 8.46 18.32 -9.05
CA PRO A 127 8.06 18.95 -10.29
C PRO A 127 8.50 20.41 -10.34
N GLU A 128 8.53 20.98 -11.54
CA GLU A 128 8.79 22.40 -11.75
C GLU A 128 7.73 23.26 -11.02
N ASP A 129 8.14 24.41 -10.49
CA ASP A 129 7.29 25.37 -9.78
C ASP A 129 6.62 24.89 -8.47
N TYR A 130 6.89 23.67 -8.00
CA TYR A 130 6.42 23.25 -6.68
C TYR A 130 7.36 23.73 -5.55
N PRO A 131 6.81 24.22 -4.42
CA PRO A 131 7.60 24.87 -3.38
C PRO A 131 8.25 23.92 -2.37
N PHE A 132 8.02 22.61 -2.47
CA PHE A 132 8.49 21.62 -1.49
C PHE A 132 9.64 20.78 -2.01
N THR A 133 10.55 20.43 -1.11
CA THR A 133 11.58 19.42 -1.37
C THR A 133 10.98 18.01 -1.33
N VAL A 134 11.61 17.04 -2.02
CA VAL A 134 11.26 15.62 -1.90
C VAL A 134 11.28 15.15 -0.44
N GLN A 135 12.19 15.68 0.37
CA GLN A 135 12.27 15.34 1.80
C GLN A 135 11.03 15.77 2.56
N GLN A 136 10.59 17.03 2.41
CA GLN A 136 9.39 17.54 3.08
C GLN A 136 8.14 16.73 2.71
N VAL A 137 8.00 16.37 1.44
CA VAL A 137 6.88 15.53 1.00
C VAL A 137 6.99 14.12 1.57
N THR A 138 8.20 13.54 1.62
CA THR A 138 8.43 12.22 2.23
C THR A 138 8.11 12.22 3.72
N ASP A 139 8.49 13.27 4.46
CA ASP A 139 8.18 13.42 5.88
C ASP A 139 6.66 13.56 6.13
N ALA A 140 5.95 14.26 5.25
CA ALA A 140 4.49 14.35 5.29
C ALA A 140 3.83 12.98 5.04
N VAL A 141 4.34 12.19 4.09
CA VAL A 141 3.88 10.81 3.85
C VAL A 141 4.13 9.92 5.06
N VAL A 142 5.31 9.98 5.67
CA VAL A 142 5.62 9.24 6.91
C VAL A 142 4.66 9.64 8.03
N THR A 143 4.29 10.91 8.11
CA THR A 143 3.32 11.40 9.09
C THR A 143 1.94 10.79 8.83
N CYS A 144 1.49 10.76 7.58
CA CYS A 144 0.23 10.09 7.19
C CYS A 144 0.25 8.60 7.57
N VAL A 145 1.35 7.90 7.29
CA VAL A 145 1.53 6.48 7.67
C VAL A 145 1.40 6.30 9.19
N ARG A 146 2.06 7.14 9.98
CA ARG A 146 2.01 7.07 11.45
C ARG A 146 0.61 7.34 11.99
N LEU A 147 -0.11 8.31 11.43
CA LEU A 147 -1.49 8.64 11.82
C LEU A 147 -2.48 7.53 11.46
N MET A 148 -2.23 6.80 10.37
CA MET A 148 -3.05 5.67 9.92
C MET A 148 -2.74 4.36 10.65
N THR A 149 -1.58 4.26 11.32
CA THR A 149 -1.15 3.03 11.98
C THR A 149 -1.78 2.94 13.37
N PRO A 150 -2.55 1.88 13.67
CA PRO A 150 -3.13 1.70 14.99
C PRO A 150 -2.03 1.50 16.04
N ILE A 151 -2.18 2.15 17.20
CA ILE A 151 -1.29 1.92 18.35
C ILE A 151 -1.69 0.58 18.97
N ARG A 152 -0.80 -0.40 18.90
CA ARG A 152 -0.94 -1.70 19.56
C ARG A 152 0.26 -1.97 20.46
N PRO A 153 0.08 -2.74 21.56
CA PRO A 153 1.18 -3.24 22.36
C PRO A 153 2.21 -4.02 21.53
N ALA A 154 3.50 -3.88 21.86
CA ALA A 154 4.58 -4.48 21.08
C ALA A 154 4.61 -6.02 21.12
N ASP A 155 3.95 -6.60 22.11
CA ASP A 155 3.69 -8.03 22.27
C ASP A 155 2.51 -8.54 21.42
N GLU A 156 1.70 -7.65 20.86
CA GLU A 156 0.59 -8.00 19.94
C GLU A 156 0.94 -7.74 18.47
N GLN A 157 1.59 -6.60 18.20
CA GLN A 157 1.99 -6.23 16.84
C GLN A 157 3.25 -5.37 16.87
N LYS A 158 4.25 -5.79 16.09
CA LYS A 158 5.42 -4.97 15.79
C LYS A 158 5.17 -4.17 14.53
N VAL A 159 5.48 -2.88 14.55
CA VAL A 159 5.43 -2.03 13.35
C VAL A 159 6.83 -1.51 13.01
N THR A 160 7.19 -1.54 11.73
CA THR A 160 8.44 -0.94 11.24
C THR A 160 8.15 -0.08 10.01
N VAL A 161 8.45 1.21 10.10
CA VAL A 161 8.38 2.14 8.97
C VAL A 161 9.80 2.29 8.40
N LYS A 162 10.00 1.82 7.16
CA LYS A 162 11.25 1.95 6.41
C LYS A 162 11.09 3.09 5.40
N VAL A 163 12.09 3.96 5.30
CA VAL A 163 12.14 5.03 4.30
C VAL A 163 13.29 4.76 3.35
N LEU A 164 13.00 4.72 2.04
CA LEU A 164 14.01 4.57 0.99
C LEU A 164 14.18 5.92 0.29
N GLU A 165 15.31 6.58 0.55
CA GLU A 165 15.60 7.93 0.04
C GLU A 165 16.10 7.92 -1.42
N PRO A 166 15.96 9.05 -2.16
CA PRO A 166 16.59 9.22 -3.46
C PRO A 166 18.10 9.00 -3.40
N VAL A 167 18.65 8.23 -4.35
CA VAL A 167 20.10 8.06 -4.46
C VAL A 167 20.71 9.42 -4.81
N LYS A 168 21.45 10.02 -3.88
CA LYS A 168 22.25 11.22 -4.16
C LYS A 168 23.24 10.89 -5.27
N LYS A 169 23.04 11.44 -6.47
CA LYS A 169 24.08 11.45 -7.50
C LYS A 169 25.23 12.28 -6.94
N LYS A 170 26.37 11.62 -6.66
CA LYS A 170 27.63 12.28 -6.31
C LYS A 170 28.18 13.04 -7.50
#